data_AF-A0A7C3LID9-F1
#
_entry.id   AF-A0A7C3LID9-F1
#
_cell.length_a   1.000
_cell.length_b   1.000
_cell.length_c   1.000
_cell.angle_alpha   90.00
_cell.angle_beta   90.00
_cell.angle_gamma   90.00
#
_symmetry.space_group_name_H-M   'P 1'
#
loop_
_entity.id
_entity.type
_entity.pdbx_description
1 polymer ?
#
loop_
_entity_poly.entity_id
_entity_poly.type
_entity_poly.pdbx_seq_one_letter_code
_entity_poly.pdbx_strand_id
1 'polypeptide(L)'
;MPDQYIYTIERLTKTYNKREVLKDIWLAFFPGAKIGVIGANGAGKSTLLRIMAGVDTDFMGNARLSPGYTVGFVPQEPRLDESTDVRGNIEQAVAPVRNLL
;
A
#
# COMPACT_ATOMS: atom_id res chain seq x y z
N MET A 1 -24.00 3.80 -4.17
CA MET A 1 -23.30 5.10 -4.00
C MET A 1 -21.87 4.85 -4.41
N PRO A 2 -21.22 5.67 -5.26
CA PRO A 2 -19.77 5.58 -5.40
C PRO A 2 -19.16 5.74 -4.01
N ASP A 3 -18.20 4.89 -3.65
CA ASP A 3 -17.53 5.03 -2.36
C ASP A 3 -16.87 6.41 -2.33
N GLN A 4 -17.27 7.24 -1.37
CA GLN A 4 -16.74 8.60 -1.22
C GLN A 4 -15.22 8.58 -1.02
N TYR A 5 -14.70 7.49 -0.46
CA TYR A 5 -13.27 7.27 -0.21
C TYR A 5 -12.81 5.99 -0.91
N ILE A 6 -11.61 6.01 -1.50
CA ILE A 6 -10.96 4.83 -2.09
C ILE A 6 -10.26 3.97 -1.04
N TYR A 7 -9.83 4.58 0.07
CA TYR A 7 -9.16 3.89 1.17
C TYR A 7 -9.51 4.58 2.50
N THR A 8 -9.78 3.79 3.55
CA THR A 8 -10.04 4.28 4.90
C THR A 8 -9.13 3.61 5.92
N ILE A 9 -8.68 4.38 6.90
CA ILE A 9 -7.85 3.95 8.03
C ILE A 9 -8.45 4.52 9.30
N GLU A 10 -8.74 3.64 10.26
CA GLU A 10 -9.40 3.97 11.52
C GLU A 10 -8.58 3.43 12.68
N ARG A 11 -8.13 4.31 13.58
CA ARG A 11 -7.39 3.96 14.80
C ARG A 11 -6.14 3.11 14.58
N LEU A 12 -5.45 3.33 13.45
CA LEU A 12 -4.31 2.51 13.09
C LEU A 12 -3.16 2.70 14.08
N THR A 13 -2.80 1.63 14.77
CA THR A 13 -1.65 1.57 15.67
C THR A 13 -0.76 0.40 15.29
N LYS A 14 0.54 0.66 15.12
CA LYS A 14 1.55 -0.36 14.86
C LYS A 14 2.69 -0.19 15.85
N THR A 15 2.99 -1.28 16.55
CA THR A 15 4.08 -1.36 17.50
C THR A 15 5.07 -2.41 17.02
N TYR A 16 6.36 -2.08 17.03
CA TYR A 16 7.42 -3.07 16.88
C TYR A 16 8.12 -3.21 18.23
N ASN A 17 8.13 -4.42 18.78
CA ASN A 17 8.61 -4.69 20.15
C ASN A 17 7.91 -3.80 21.19
N LYS A 18 8.63 -2.84 21.77
CA LYS A 18 8.10 -1.89 22.78
C LYS A 18 7.94 -0.47 22.25
N ARG A 19 8.09 -0.25 20.93
CA ARG A 19 8.04 1.07 20.32
C ARG A 19 6.83 1.20 19.41
N GLU A 20 5.94 2.12 19.76
CA GLU A 20 4.86 2.57 18.87
C GLU A 20 5.49 3.35 17.70
N VAL A 21 5.27 2.86 16.47
CA VAL A 21 5.75 3.49 15.24
C VAL A 21 4.62 4.25 14.53
N LEU A 22 3.39 3.73 14.63
CA LEU A 22 2.16 4.44 14.27
C LEU A 22 1.24 4.39 15.48
N LYS A 23 0.55 5.50 15.78
CA LYS A 23 -0.30 5.63 16.96
C LYS A 23 -1.61 6.33 16.60
N ASP A 24 -2.71 5.60 16.77
CA ASP A 24 -4.09 6.07 16.60
C ASP A 24 -4.31 6.94 15.34
N ILE A 25 -3.79 6.46 14.20
CA ILE A 25 -3.86 7.19 12.93
C ILE A 25 -5.26 7.04 12.31
N TRP A 26 -5.82 8.17 11.86
CA TRP A 26 -7.08 8.25 11.13
C TRP A 26 -6.84 8.94 9.78
N LEU A 27 -7.16 8.25 8.68
CA LEU A 27 -6.97 8.77 7.33
C LEU A 27 -8.08 8.27 6.43
N ALA A 28 -8.54 9.13 5.51
CA ALA A 28 -9.45 8.76 4.45
C ALA A 28 -8.96 9.40 3.14
N PHE A 29 -8.98 8.62 2.06
CA PHE A 29 -8.40 8.99 0.78
C PHE A 29 -9.49 9.09 -0.26
N PHE A 30 -9.54 10.19 -1.01
CA PHE A 30 -10.48 10.34 -2.14
C PHE A 30 -9.92 9.68 -3.41
N PRO A 31 -10.79 9.12 -4.28
CA PRO A 31 -10.37 8.71 -5.61
C PRO A 31 -9.67 9.84 -6.38
N GLY A 32 -8.54 9.55 -7.01
CA GLY A 32 -7.77 10.53 -7.80
C GLY A 32 -6.85 11.46 -7.00
N ALA A 33 -6.85 11.38 -5.66
CA ALA A 33 -5.93 12.16 -4.84
C ALA A 33 -4.46 11.76 -5.06
N LYS A 34 -3.56 12.75 -5.07
CA LYS A 34 -2.10 12.57 -5.12
C LYS A 34 -1.53 13.03 -3.79
N ILE A 35 -0.98 12.11 -3.00
CA ILE A 35 -0.60 12.39 -1.61
C ILE A 35 0.86 11.99 -1.40
N GLY A 36 1.65 12.94 -0.88
CA GLY A 36 3.01 12.70 -0.42
C GLY A 36 3.06 12.44 1.08
N VAL A 37 3.64 11.31 1.49
CA VAL A 37 3.87 11.00 2.90
C VAL A 37 5.30 11.42 3.28
N ILE A 38 5.42 12.42 4.14
CA ILE A 38 6.71 12.99 4.57
C ILE A 38 6.94 12.81 6.07
N GLY A 39 8.21 12.94 6.50
CA GLY A 39 8.61 12.80 7.91
C GLY A 39 10.01 12.22 8.05
N ALA A 40 10.58 12.31 9.25
CA ALA A 40 11.91 11.79 9.55
C ALA A 40 12.04 10.27 9.34
N ASN A 41 13.27 9.76 9.30
CA ASN A 41 13.53 8.32 9.29
C ASN A 41 12.99 7.70 10.59
N GLY A 42 12.31 6.55 10.45
CA GLY A 42 11.64 5.89 11.56
C GLY A 42 10.27 6.48 11.95
N ALA A 43 9.76 7.51 11.26
CA ALA A 43 8.43 8.07 11.51
C ALA A 43 7.25 7.18 11.06
N GLY A 44 7.51 5.94 10.60
CA GLY A 44 6.46 5.00 10.21
C GLY A 44 5.95 5.09 8.77
N LYS A 45 6.55 5.93 7.91
CA LYS A 45 6.12 6.11 6.50
C LYS A 45 6.02 4.79 5.72
N SER A 46 7.12 4.02 5.69
CA SER A 46 7.15 2.74 4.98
C SER A 46 6.23 1.70 5.62
N THR A 47 6.03 1.78 6.94
CA THR A 47 5.08 0.93 7.67
C THR A 47 3.64 1.24 7.26
N LEU A 48 3.25 2.51 7.21
CA LEU A 48 1.94 2.94 6.75
C LEU A 48 1.65 2.44 5.32
N LEU A 49 2.60 2.64 4.40
CA LEU A 49 2.43 2.21 3.01
C LEU A 49 2.34 0.69 2.87
N ARG A 50 3.12 -0.09 3.64
CA ARG A 50 3.01 -1.55 3.65
C ARG A 50 1.66 -2.04 4.20
N ILE A 51 1.13 -1.39 5.22
CA ILE A 51 -0.19 -1.68 5.77
C ILE A 51 -1.27 -1.40 4.73
N MET A 52 -1.19 -0.25 4.06
CA MET A 52 -2.11 0.11 2.97
C MET A 52 -2.04 -0.85 1.78
N ALA A 53 -0.87 -1.42 1.53
CA ALA A 53 -0.65 -2.43 0.50
C ALA A 53 -1.09 -3.85 0.89
N GLY A 54 -1.52 -4.06 2.14
CA GLY A 54 -1.82 -5.39 2.68
C GLY A 54 -0.58 -6.27 2.90
N VAL A 55 0.63 -5.70 2.83
CA VAL A 55 1.90 -6.43 3.03
C VAL A 55 2.19 -6.65 4.53
N ASP A 56 1.83 -5.68 5.37
CA ASP A 56 1.93 -5.79 6.84
C ASP A 56 0.51 -5.76 7.41
N THR A 57 0.02 -6.91 7.91
CA THR A 57 -1.34 -7.08 8.43
C THR A 57 -1.41 -7.12 9.95
N ASP A 58 -0.26 -7.09 10.62
CA ASP A 58 -0.14 -7.18 12.07
C ASP A 58 -0.25 -5.78 12.69
N PHE A 59 -1.46 -5.25 12.80
CA PHE A 59 -1.68 -3.93 13.39
C PHE A 59 -3.02 -3.89 14.13
N MET A 60 -3.20 -2.88 14.97
CA MET A 60 -4.48 -2.61 15.62
C MET A 60 -5.25 -1.55 14.84
N GLY A 61 -6.58 -1.63 14.89
CA GLY A 61 -7.48 -0.75 14.15
C GLY A 61 -7.96 -1.38 12.85
N ASN A 62 -8.32 -0.54 11.88
CA ASN A 62 -8.87 -0.98 10.60
C ASN A 62 -8.20 -0.20 9.45
N ALA A 63 -7.82 -0.89 8.39
CA ALA A 63 -7.29 -0.29 7.16
C ALA A 63 -7.94 -1.03 5.99
N ARG A 64 -8.76 -0.31 5.21
CA ARG A 64 -9.67 -0.93 4.24
C ARG A 64 -9.62 -0.22 2.90
N LEU A 65 -9.42 -1.00 1.85
CA LEU A 65 -9.64 -0.61 0.47
C LEU A 65 -11.13 -0.76 0.13
N SER A 66 -11.68 0.21 -0.58
CA SER A 66 -13.07 0.16 -1.04
C SER A 66 -13.28 -0.97 -2.07
N PRO A 67 -14.45 -1.65 -2.08
CA PRO A 67 -14.72 -2.73 -3.02
C PRO A 67 -14.57 -2.31 -4.49
N GLY A 68 -14.07 -3.23 -5.32
CA GLY A 68 -13.89 -2.99 -6.76
C GLY A 68 -12.58 -2.25 -7.12
N TYR A 69 -11.80 -1.81 -6.14
CA TYR A 69 -10.46 -1.26 -6.35
C TYR A 69 -9.37 -2.31 -6.11
N THR A 70 -8.20 -2.06 -6.67
CA THR A 70 -6.97 -2.83 -6.42
C THR A 70 -5.85 -1.90 -5.93
N VAL A 71 -4.86 -2.47 -5.24
CA VAL A 71 -3.67 -1.74 -4.78
C VAL A 71 -2.44 -2.27 -5.51
N GLY A 72 -1.69 -1.36 -6.12
CA GLY A 72 -0.33 -1.61 -6.59
C GLY A 72 0.67 -1.08 -5.59
N PHE A 73 1.68 -1.89 -5.22
CA PHE A 73 2.72 -1.50 -4.27
C PHE A 73 4.10 -1.70 -4.88
N VAL A 74 4.89 -0.63 -4.89
CA VAL A 74 6.29 -0.65 -5.34
C VAL A 74 7.18 -0.53 -4.11
N PRO A 75 7.87 -1.60 -3.69
CA PRO A 75 8.78 -1.54 -2.56
C PRO A 75 10.01 -0.69 -2.88
N GLN A 76 10.69 -0.23 -1.84
CA GLN A 76 11.92 0.56 -1.96
C GLN A 76 13.05 -0.21 -2.69
N GLU A 77 13.13 -1.52 -2.46
CA GLU A 77 13.96 -2.45 -3.22
C GLU A 77 13.04 -3.25 -4.14
N PRO A 78 12.96 -2.91 -5.45
CA PRO A 78 12.13 -3.60 -6.40
C PRO A 78 12.54 -5.06 -6.52
N ARG A 79 11.55 -5.96 -6.63
CA ARG A 79 11.79 -7.37 -6.98
C ARG A 79 11.56 -7.52 -8.47
N LEU A 80 12.65 -7.68 -9.21
CA LEU A 80 12.65 -7.94 -10.64
C LEU A 80 13.20 -9.33 -10.90
N ASP A 81 12.81 -9.93 -12.01
CA ASP A 81 13.41 -11.16 -12.50
C ASP A 81 14.71 -10.82 -13.22
N GLU A 82 15.84 -11.18 -12.60
CA GLU A 82 17.18 -10.92 -13.14
C GLU A 82 17.52 -11.83 -14.33
N SER A 83 16.73 -12.89 -14.57
CA SER A 83 16.93 -13.77 -15.72
C SER A 83 16.37 -13.20 -17.02
N THR A 84 15.69 -12.06 -16.96
CA THR A 84 15.05 -11.43 -18.11
C THR A 84 15.43 -9.96 -18.26
N ASP A 85 15.21 -9.42 -19.46
CA ASP A 85 15.49 -8.02 -19.75
C ASP A 85 14.34 -7.12 -19.28
N VAL A 86 14.43 -5.83 -19.62
CA VAL A 86 13.38 -4.85 -19.29
C VAL A 86 12.04 -5.26 -19.90
N ARG A 87 12.02 -5.72 -21.15
CA ARG A 87 10.79 -6.09 -21.84
C ARG A 87 10.14 -7.29 -21.16
N GLY A 88 10.92 -8.32 -20.85
CA GLY A 88 10.40 -9.53 -20.21
C GLY A 88 9.77 -9.27 -18.85
N ASN A 89 10.40 -8.42 -18.01
CA ASN A 89 9.80 -8.01 -16.72
C ASN A 89 8.44 -7.30 -16.91
N ILE A 90 8.31 -6.44 -17.93
CA ILE A 90 7.04 -5.78 -18.24
C ILE A 90 6.01 -6.78 -18.79
N GLU A 91 6.41 -7.68 -19.68
CA GLU A 91 5.54 -8.70 -20.27
C GLU A 91 4.95 -9.63 -19.19
N GLN A 92 5.74 -10.04 -18.20
CA GLN A 92 5.26 -10.81 -17.06
C GLN A 92 4.17 -10.05 -16.28
N ALA A 93 4.36 -8.74 -16.04
CA ALA A 93 3.41 -7.93 -15.28
C ALA A 93 2.07 -7.71 -16.01
N VAL A 94 2.08 -7.60 -17.34
CA VAL A 94 0.85 -7.37 -18.14
C VAL A 94 0.18 -8.65 -18.61
N ALA A 95 0.83 -9.81 -18.51
CA ALA A 95 0.30 -11.09 -18.98
C ALA A 95 -1.12 -11.41 -18.47
N PRO A 96 -1.46 -11.20 -17.18
CA PRO A 96 -2.82 -11.45 -16.69
C PRO A 96 -3.89 -10.62 -17.41
N VAL A 97 -3.58 -9.36 -17.74
CA VAL A 97 -4.51 -8.47 -18.45
C VAL A 97 -4.59 -8.84 -19.93
N ARG A 98 -3.45 -9.16 -20.55
CA ARG A 98 -3.39 -9.55 -21.97
C ARG A 98 -4.16 -10.85 -22.25
N ASN A 99 -4.12 -11.81 -21.34
CA ASN A 99 -4.80 -13.10 -21.50
C ASN A 99 -6.33 -13.00 -21.35
N LEU A 100 -6.86 -11.85 -20.93
CA LEU A 100 -8.29 -11.57 -20.84
C LEU A 100 -8.86 -10.93 -22.12
N LEU A 101 -7.99 -10.55 -23.07
CA LEU A 101 -8.33 -9.96 -24.37
C LEU A 101 -8.27 -11.03 -25.47
#